data_AF-A0A958CN26-F1
#
_entry.id   AF-A0A958CN26-F1
#
_cell.length_a   1.000
_cell.length_b   1.000
_cell.length_c   1.000
_cell.angle_alpha   90.00
_cell.angle_beta   90.00
_cell.angle_gamma   90.00
#
_symmetry.space_group_name_H-M   'P 1'
#
loop_
_entity.id
_entity.type
_entity.pdbx_description
1 polymer ?
#
loop_
_entity_poly.entity_id
_entity_poly.type
_entity_poly.pdbx_seq_one_letter_code
_entity_poly.pdbx_strand_id
1 'polypeptide(L)'
;MARPLCDSEFIYGLHDSGGEEVMRAARRPGWIVFSERIGSNPQDFGSRDYSQWSDADFGVIVRLNHGYEPEGTIPVSDSYQDFARRCGNFVRNSSGCHIWIIGNEMNFAAERPAPTSRRAMRPPRGVKREADEPAWSPRELPDRFSALQEGRRSGRSRGADRDPITPEMYARCYRLCREAIHA
;
A
#
# COMPACT_ATOMS: atom_id res chain seq x y z
N MET A 1 -23.52 -9.77 -17.51
CA MET A 1 -24.00 -9.50 -16.13
C MET A 1 -22.75 -9.33 -15.29
N ALA A 2 -22.72 -8.37 -14.37
CA ALA A 2 -21.61 -8.24 -13.43
C ALA A 2 -21.40 -9.56 -12.68
N ARG A 3 -20.16 -10.01 -12.59
CA ARG A 3 -19.83 -11.28 -11.92
C ARG A 3 -19.94 -11.09 -10.40
N PRO A 4 -20.45 -12.09 -9.65
CA PRO A 4 -20.69 -11.94 -8.21
C PRO A 4 -19.48 -11.54 -7.36
N LEU A 5 -18.25 -11.82 -7.82
CA LEU A 5 -17.02 -11.48 -7.12
C LEU A 5 -16.34 -10.22 -7.65
N CYS A 6 -16.95 -9.52 -8.62
CA CYS A 6 -16.28 -8.45 -9.38
C CYS A 6 -14.88 -8.91 -9.83
N ASP A 7 -14.79 -10.14 -10.35
CA ASP A 7 -13.57 -10.80 -10.81
C ASP A 7 -13.43 -10.73 -12.34
N SER A 8 -12.26 -11.11 -12.86
CA SER A 8 -11.99 -11.20 -14.30
C SER A 8 -11.48 -12.59 -14.67
N GLU A 9 -11.86 -13.08 -15.85
CA GLU A 9 -11.37 -14.35 -16.42
C GLU A 9 -9.94 -14.25 -16.99
N PHE A 10 -9.42 -13.03 -17.12
CA PHE A 10 -8.10 -12.76 -17.69
C PHE A 10 -7.04 -12.65 -16.60
N ILE A 11 -5.78 -12.89 -16.97
CA ILE A 11 -4.64 -12.84 -16.04
C ILE A 11 -3.84 -11.53 -16.12
N TYR A 12 -4.36 -10.53 -16.83
CA TYR A 12 -3.72 -9.22 -17.00
C TYR A 12 -4.63 -8.11 -16.53
N GLY A 13 -4.05 -6.93 -16.34
CA GLY A 13 -4.79 -5.77 -15.89
C GLY A 13 -3.96 -4.50 -15.89
N LEU A 14 -4.49 -3.48 -15.24
CA LEU A 14 -3.89 -2.17 -15.07
C LEU A 14 -3.68 -1.84 -13.59
N HIS A 15 -2.65 -1.04 -13.32
CA HIS A 15 -2.56 -0.29 -12.07
C HIS A 15 -3.25 1.05 -12.29
N ASP A 16 -4.30 1.30 -11.51
CA ASP A 16 -5.25 2.42 -11.61
C ASP A 16 -6.04 2.49 -12.93
N SER A 17 -7.12 3.27 -12.92
CA SER A 17 -7.94 3.56 -14.09
C SER A 17 -7.28 4.58 -15.02
N GLY A 18 -7.68 4.57 -16.29
CA GLY A 18 -7.21 5.48 -17.34
C GLY A 18 -6.80 4.79 -18.64
N GLY A 19 -6.77 3.45 -18.67
CA GLY A 19 -6.37 2.66 -19.84
C GLY A 19 -7.37 1.57 -20.24
N GLU A 20 -8.45 1.41 -19.48
CA GLU A 20 -9.43 0.32 -19.60
C GLU A 20 -10.21 0.33 -20.92
N GLU A 21 -10.27 1.47 -21.61
CA GLU A 21 -10.92 1.57 -22.92
C GLU A 21 -10.28 0.65 -23.97
N VAL A 22 -8.97 0.42 -23.90
CA VAL A 22 -8.28 -0.52 -24.81
C VAL A 22 -8.75 -1.95 -24.55
N MET A 23 -8.91 -2.33 -23.28
CA MET A 23 -9.43 -3.64 -22.88
C MET A 23 -10.91 -3.80 -23.28
N ARG A 24 -11.70 -2.73 -23.12
CA ARG A 24 -13.11 -2.70 -23.51
C ARG A 24 -13.28 -2.82 -25.02
N ALA A 25 -12.52 -2.06 -25.80
CA ALA A 25 -12.52 -2.14 -27.27
C ALA A 25 -12.15 -3.54 -27.77
N ALA A 26 -11.22 -4.21 -27.08
CA ALA A 26 -10.84 -5.59 -27.38
C ALA A 26 -11.86 -6.64 -26.87
N ARG A 27 -12.89 -6.24 -26.12
CA ARG A 27 -13.86 -7.13 -25.43
C ARG A 27 -13.18 -8.11 -24.48
N ARG A 28 -12.17 -7.66 -23.76
CA ARG A 28 -11.43 -8.50 -22.81
C ARG A 28 -11.15 -7.72 -21.52
N PRO A 29 -12.17 -7.52 -20.67
CA PRO A 29 -12.07 -6.73 -19.46
C PRO A 29 -11.20 -7.45 -18.42
N GLY A 30 -9.94 -7.01 -18.30
CA GLY A 30 -8.96 -7.55 -17.35
C GLY A 30 -9.21 -7.08 -15.91
N TRP A 31 -8.14 -7.06 -15.13
CA TRP A 31 -8.14 -6.51 -13.76
C TRP A 31 -7.81 -5.02 -13.73
N ILE A 32 -8.32 -4.30 -12.73
CA ILE A 32 -7.87 -2.97 -12.35
C ILE A 32 -7.56 -2.99 -10.85
N VAL A 33 -6.33 -2.63 -10.51
CA VAL A 33 -5.87 -2.50 -9.13
C VAL A 33 -5.88 -1.03 -8.75
N PHE A 34 -6.71 -0.64 -7.80
CA PHE A 34 -6.78 0.73 -7.28
C PHE A 34 -5.90 0.89 -6.05
N SER A 35 -5.17 1.99 -5.96
CA SER A 35 -4.39 2.35 -4.77
C SER A 35 -5.06 3.47 -3.96
N GLU A 36 -5.59 3.12 -2.79
CA GLU A 36 -6.27 4.06 -1.90
C GLU A 36 -5.38 4.49 -0.74
N ARG A 37 -5.31 5.80 -0.49
CA ARG A 37 -4.73 6.38 0.72
C ARG A 37 -5.86 6.76 1.67
N ILE A 38 -6.06 5.97 2.72
CA ILE A 38 -7.21 6.12 3.62
C ILE A 38 -6.86 6.71 5.00
N GLY A 39 -5.57 6.86 5.31
CA GLY A 39 -5.13 7.37 6.62
C GLY A 39 -5.44 6.39 7.76
N SER A 40 -5.56 6.89 8.98
CA SER A 40 -5.90 6.08 10.16
C SER A 40 -6.93 6.76 11.06
N ASN A 41 -7.73 7.71 10.55
CA ASN A 41 -8.78 8.35 11.34
C ASN A 41 -9.94 7.36 11.54
N PRO A 42 -10.23 6.88 12.78
CA PRO A 42 -11.27 5.88 12.99
C PRO A 42 -12.69 6.44 12.86
N GLN A 43 -12.86 7.77 12.82
CA GLN A 43 -14.14 8.44 12.57
C GLN A 43 -14.35 8.83 11.10
N ASP A 44 -13.43 8.48 10.21
CA ASP A 44 -13.60 8.68 8.77
C ASP A 44 -14.38 7.48 8.17
N PHE A 45 -15.53 7.83 7.56
CA PHE A 45 -16.45 6.91 6.87
C PHE A 45 -16.42 7.10 5.35
N GLY A 46 -15.46 7.89 4.83
CA GLY A 46 -15.25 8.07 3.41
C GLY A 46 -14.99 6.74 2.71
N SER A 47 -15.48 6.65 1.48
CA SER A 47 -15.50 5.45 0.65
C SER A 47 -15.27 5.78 -0.82
N ARG A 48 -15.29 4.76 -1.67
CA ARG A 48 -15.26 4.92 -3.13
C ARG A 48 -16.22 3.95 -3.79
N ASP A 49 -16.87 4.41 -4.85
CA ASP A 49 -17.70 3.59 -5.72
C ASP A 49 -16.91 3.13 -6.94
N TYR A 50 -16.73 1.82 -7.05
CA TYR A 50 -16.04 1.16 -8.16
C TYR A 50 -17.02 0.51 -9.16
N SER A 51 -18.33 0.71 -9.00
CA SER A 51 -19.37 0.06 -9.81
C SER A 51 -19.21 0.37 -11.30
N GLN A 52 -18.70 1.55 -11.67
CA GLN A 52 -18.44 1.88 -13.09
C GLN A 52 -17.50 0.90 -13.80
N TRP A 53 -16.60 0.21 -13.06
CA TRP A 53 -15.70 -0.80 -13.64
C TRP A 53 -16.25 -2.21 -13.46
N SER A 54 -16.77 -2.56 -12.29
CA SER A 54 -17.32 -3.91 -12.05
C SER A 54 -18.60 -4.18 -12.83
N ASP A 55 -19.47 -3.18 -13.03
CA ASP A 55 -20.64 -3.29 -13.91
C ASP A 55 -20.23 -3.40 -15.39
N ALA A 56 -19.03 -2.93 -15.73
CA ALA A 56 -18.40 -3.08 -17.04
C ALA A 56 -17.55 -4.36 -17.17
N ASP A 57 -17.75 -5.33 -16.26
CA ASP A 57 -17.14 -6.67 -16.27
C ASP A 57 -15.62 -6.69 -16.02
N PHE A 58 -15.05 -5.58 -15.51
CA PHE A 58 -13.67 -5.57 -15.03
C PHE A 58 -13.55 -6.22 -13.66
N GLY A 59 -12.45 -6.93 -13.46
CA GLY A 59 -12.04 -7.39 -12.15
C GLY A 59 -11.53 -6.21 -11.31
N VAL A 60 -12.05 -6.01 -10.10
CA VAL A 60 -11.67 -4.88 -9.24
C VAL A 60 -10.95 -5.35 -7.99
N ILE A 61 -9.70 -4.91 -7.83
CA ILE A 61 -8.89 -5.11 -6.63
C ILE A 61 -8.58 -3.74 -6.03
N VAL A 62 -8.71 -3.59 -4.72
CA VAL A 62 -8.38 -2.34 -4.03
C VAL A 62 -7.32 -2.56 -2.97
N ARG A 63 -6.22 -1.82 -3.06
CA ARG A 63 -5.15 -1.78 -2.07
C ARG A 63 -5.37 -0.59 -1.13
N LEU A 64 -5.59 -0.90 0.14
CA LEU A 64 -5.77 0.06 1.22
C LEU A 64 -4.42 0.37 1.86
N ASN A 65 -3.99 1.62 1.73
CA ASN A 65 -2.78 2.14 2.35
C ASN A 65 -3.13 3.18 3.42
N HIS A 66 -2.39 3.19 4.52
CA HIS A 66 -2.42 4.30 5.46
C HIS A 66 -1.96 5.60 4.79
N GLY A 67 -0.79 5.57 4.17
CA GLY A 67 -0.18 6.65 3.44
C GLY A 67 0.80 6.14 2.39
N TYR A 68 1.67 7.03 1.94
CA TYR A 68 2.83 6.70 1.12
C TYR A 68 4.07 7.16 1.87
N GLU A 69 5.25 7.17 1.27
CA GLU A 69 6.40 7.81 1.92
C GLU A 69 6.08 9.29 2.24
N PRO A 70 6.27 9.77 3.49
CA PRO A 70 6.95 9.13 4.63
C PRO A 70 6.05 8.42 5.65
N GLU A 71 4.72 8.52 5.53
CA GLU A 71 3.77 7.93 6.49
C GLU A 71 3.74 6.40 6.48
N GLY A 72 4.13 5.79 5.35
CA GLY A 72 4.13 4.35 5.15
C GLY A 72 2.75 3.79 4.79
N THR A 73 2.73 2.64 4.13
CA THR A 73 1.48 2.00 3.66
C THR A 73 0.71 1.31 4.78
N ILE A 74 1.40 1.04 5.89
CA ILE A 74 0.86 0.65 7.19
C ILE A 74 1.41 1.67 8.22
N PRO A 75 0.62 2.14 9.21
CA PRO A 75 1.10 3.17 10.13
C PRO A 75 2.08 2.60 11.17
N VAL A 76 2.50 3.43 12.11
CA VAL A 76 3.18 2.96 13.34
C VAL A 76 2.26 2.05 14.17
N SER A 77 2.85 1.16 14.97
CA SER A 77 2.11 0.11 15.70
C SER A 77 1.02 0.62 16.65
N ASP A 78 1.21 1.82 17.20
CA ASP A 78 0.25 2.44 18.12
C ASP A 78 -1.04 2.87 17.41
N SER A 79 -1.02 2.96 16.08
CA SER A 79 -2.17 3.36 15.26
C SER A 79 -2.81 2.17 14.52
N TYR A 80 -2.40 0.93 14.79
CA TYR A 80 -2.97 -0.25 14.12
C TYR A 80 -4.47 -0.41 14.36
N GLN A 81 -4.94 -0.18 15.58
CA GLN A 81 -6.38 -0.29 15.88
C GLN A 81 -7.19 0.75 15.11
N ASP A 82 -6.71 1.99 15.03
CA ASP A 82 -7.43 3.06 14.35
C ASP A 82 -7.41 2.90 12.84
N PHE A 83 -6.27 2.47 12.28
CA PHE A 83 -6.17 2.07 10.88
C PHE A 83 -7.08 0.88 10.55
N ALA A 84 -7.14 -0.13 11.40
CA ALA A 84 -8.05 -1.26 11.21
C ALA A 84 -9.52 -0.82 11.16
N ARG A 85 -9.95 0.06 12.08
CA ARG A 85 -11.30 0.65 12.04
C ARG A 85 -11.52 1.43 10.75
N ARG A 86 -10.53 2.21 10.31
CA ARG A 86 -10.59 2.97 9.06
C ARG A 86 -10.74 2.06 7.84
N CYS A 87 -10.01 0.94 7.77
CA CYS A 87 -10.16 -0.09 6.76
C CYS A 87 -11.59 -0.66 6.75
N GLY A 88 -12.10 -1.06 7.92
CA GLY A 88 -13.47 -1.57 8.04
C GLY A 88 -14.52 -0.56 7.57
N ASN A 89 -14.39 0.71 7.96
CA ASN A 89 -15.27 1.78 7.50
C ASN A 89 -15.19 1.98 5.99
N PHE A 90 -13.99 1.96 5.40
CA PHE A 90 -13.83 2.13 3.95
C PHE A 90 -14.52 1.00 3.20
N VAL A 91 -14.27 -0.26 3.59
CA VAL A 91 -14.80 -1.44 2.91
C VAL A 91 -16.31 -1.50 3.02
N ARG A 92 -16.88 -1.29 4.23
CA ARG A 92 -18.34 -1.33 4.44
C ARG A 92 -19.11 -0.28 3.63
N ASN A 93 -18.50 0.89 3.38
CA ASN A 93 -19.15 2.00 2.68
C ASN A 93 -18.78 2.08 1.19
N SER A 94 -17.93 1.18 0.69
CA SER A 94 -17.54 1.13 -0.73
C SER A 94 -18.36 0.09 -1.49
N SER A 95 -18.52 0.31 -2.79
CA SER A 95 -19.29 -0.57 -3.69
C SER A 95 -18.47 -0.97 -4.92
N GLY A 96 -18.80 -2.11 -5.53
CA GLY A 96 -18.15 -2.57 -6.76
C GLY A 96 -16.74 -3.18 -6.57
N CYS A 97 -16.40 -3.63 -5.36
CA CYS A 97 -15.16 -4.34 -5.07
C CYS A 97 -15.36 -5.43 -4.01
N HIS A 98 -14.74 -6.60 -4.20
CA HIS A 98 -14.73 -7.71 -3.24
C HIS A 98 -13.33 -8.19 -2.84
N ILE A 99 -12.27 -7.71 -3.51
CA ILE A 99 -10.89 -8.12 -3.24
C ILE A 99 -10.09 -6.93 -2.69
N TRP A 100 -9.64 -7.08 -1.44
CA TRP A 100 -8.95 -6.03 -0.70
C TRP A 100 -7.53 -6.45 -0.32
N ILE A 101 -6.55 -5.57 -0.56
CA ILE A 101 -5.16 -5.72 -0.15
C ILE A 101 -4.88 -4.71 0.97
N ILE A 102 -4.15 -5.12 2.02
CA ILE A 102 -3.75 -4.23 3.12
C ILE A 102 -2.26 -3.92 3.01
N GLY A 103 -1.94 -2.66 2.74
CA GLY A 103 -0.58 -2.16 2.55
C GLY A 103 0.04 -2.50 1.19
N ASN A 104 1.12 -1.79 0.85
CA ASN A 104 1.97 -2.05 -0.29
C ASN A 104 3.39 -2.39 0.15
N GLU A 105 3.99 -3.42 -0.46
CA GLU A 105 5.42 -3.74 -0.38
C GLU A 105 6.06 -3.49 0.99
N MET A 106 5.47 -3.98 2.08
CA MET A 106 5.83 -3.59 3.45
C MET A 106 7.26 -4.03 3.87
N ASN A 107 7.84 -4.96 3.11
CA ASN A 107 9.24 -5.34 3.22
C ASN A 107 10.19 -4.30 2.62
N PHE A 108 9.72 -3.43 1.72
CA PHE A 108 10.49 -2.34 1.14
C PHE A 108 10.54 -1.15 2.09
N ALA A 109 11.76 -0.70 2.43
CA ALA A 109 11.97 0.30 3.48
C ALA A 109 11.29 1.65 3.19
N ALA A 110 11.15 2.03 1.91
CA ALA A 110 10.49 3.27 1.51
C ALA A 110 8.99 3.29 1.88
N GLU A 111 8.36 2.12 1.93
CA GLU A 111 6.93 1.94 2.23
C GLU A 111 6.63 1.80 3.74
N ARG A 112 7.69 1.80 4.57
CA ARG A 112 7.56 1.76 6.04
C ARG A 112 7.42 3.17 6.60
N PRO A 113 6.66 3.35 7.70
CA PRO A 113 6.52 4.63 8.37
C PRO A 113 7.88 5.12 8.86
N ALA A 114 8.15 6.41 8.68
CA ALA A 114 9.29 7.06 9.32
C ALA A 114 9.07 7.15 10.85
N PRO A 115 10.13 7.10 11.68
CA PRO A 115 9.97 7.20 13.12
C PRO A 115 9.43 8.57 13.50
N THR A 116 8.47 8.63 14.42
CA THR A 116 7.76 9.85 14.85
C THR A 116 8.60 10.80 15.72
N SER A 117 9.93 10.65 15.78
CA SER A 117 10.73 11.59 16.56
C SER A 117 10.72 12.97 15.88
N ARG A 118 10.17 13.95 16.60
CA ARG A 118 10.12 15.42 16.30
C ARG A 118 11.48 16.07 15.94
N ARG A 119 12.55 15.27 15.79
CA ARG A 119 13.95 15.69 15.62
C ARG A 119 14.51 15.36 14.23
N ALA A 120 13.72 14.79 13.31
CA ALA A 120 14.16 14.50 11.94
C ALA A 120 13.90 15.62 10.92
N MET A 121 13.19 16.70 11.29
CA MET A 121 13.08 17.90 10.44
C MET A 121 14.31 18.81 10.63
N ARG A 122 15.41 18.46 9.98
CA ARG A 122 16.36 19.44 9.44
C ARG A 122 17.19 18.74 8.35
N PRO A 123 17.12 19.18 7.08
CA PRO A 123 18.03 18.66 6.07
C PRO A 123 19.47 19.01 6.48
N PRO A 124 20.44 18.09 6.30
CA PRO A 124 21.83 18.48 6.34
C PRO A 124 22.05 19.46 5.18
N ARG A 125 22.45 20.69 5.51
CA ARG A 125 22.92 21.63 4.48
C ARG A 125 24.15 21.01 3.81
N GLY A 126 24.10 20.84 2.48
CA GLY A 126 25.31 20.80 1.66
C GLY A 126 25.73 19.49 1.01
N VAL A 127 24.86 18.49 0.78
CA VAL A 127 25.24 17.34 -0.05
C VAL A 127 24.73 17.53 -1.48
N LYS A 128 25.63 17.89 -2.39
CA LYS A 128 25.38 17.82 -3.84
C LYS A 128 25.17 16.35 -4.21
N ARG A 129 24.09 16.02 -4.91
CA ARG A 129 23.95 14.72 -5.58
C ARG A 129 24.84 14.75 -6.82
N GLU A 130 25.84 13.89 -6.86
CA GLU A 130 26.61 13.62 -8.08
C GLU A 130 25.73 12.83 -9.07
N ALA A 131 25.81 13.19 -10.34
CA ALA A 131 24.82 12.92 -11.37
C ALA A 131 24.97 11.57 -12.10
N ASP A 132 25.83 10.67 -11.62
CA ASP A 132 26.32 9.53 -12.42
C ASP A 132 26.11 8.14 -11.79
N GLU A 133 25.22 8.00 -10.80
CA GLU A 133 24.86 6.67 -10.26
C GLU A 133 23.89 5.95 -11.22
N PRO A 134 24.19 4.71 -11.67
CA PRO A 134 23.29 3.98 -12.56
C PRO A 134 21.96 3.74 -11.86
N ALA A 135 20.85 3.97 -12.57
CA ALA A 135 19.51 3.75 -12.05
C ALA A 135 19.33 2.27 -11.67
N TRP A 136 19.54 1.93 -10.41
CA TRP A 136 19.38 0.58 -9.90
C TRP A 136 17.94 0.12 -10.16
N SER A 137 17.82 -1.02 -10.85
CA SER A 137 16.55 -1.71 -10.99
C SER A 137 15.96 -1.96 -9.59
N PRO A 138 14.64 -1.77 -9.36
CA PRO A 138 14.01 -2.06 -8.07
C PRO A 138 14.29 -3.49 -7.55
N ARG A 139 14.65 -4.42 -8.45
CA ARG A 139 15.02 -5.81 -8.12
C ARG A 139 16.45 -5.97 -7.61
N GLU A 140 17.30 -4.98 -7.85
CA GLU A 140 18.74 -4.96 -7.56
C GLU A 140 19.10 -4.05 -6.38
N LEU A 141 18.10 -3.43 -5.73
CA LEU A 141 18.31 -2.64 -4.52
C LEU A 141 18.97 -3.53 -3.44
N PRO A 142 20.17 -3.16 -2.96
CA PRO A 142 20.85 -3.88 -1.88
C PRO A 142 19.95 -4.07 -0.66
N ASP A 143 19.04 -3.12 -0.40
CA ASP A 143 18.18 -3.09 0.78
C ASP A 143 16.78 -3.73 0.56
N ARG A 144 16.59 -4.43 -0.57
CA ARG A 144 15.35 -5.19 -0.90
C ARG A 144 14.88 -6.10 0.23
N PHE A 145 15.83 -6.73 0.91
CA PHE A 145 15.61 -7.50 2.12
C PHE A 145 16.41 -6.89 3.27
N SER A 146 16.28 -5.58 3.47
CA SER A 146 16.95 -4.83 4.56
C SER A 146 16.74 -5.48 5.93
N ALA A 147 15.59 -6.13 6.16
CA ALA A 147 15.31 -6.90 7.36
C ALA A 147 16.28 -8.08 7.61
N LEU A 148 16.98 -8.57 6.57
CA LEU A 148 17.96 -9.65 6.67
C LEU A 148 19.41 -9.14 6.83
N GLN A 149 19.65 -7.84 6.64
CA GLN A 149 21.00 -7.27 6.61
C GLN A 149 21.46 -6.70 7.97
N GLU A 150 20.55 -6.58 8.94
CA GLU A 150 20.82 -6.02 10.27
C GLU A 150 21.82 -6.84 11.09
N GLY A 151 22.05 -8.12 10.76
CA GLY A 151 23.06 -8.96 11.42
C GLY A 151 24.51 -8.74 10.95
N ARG A 152 24.76 -7.94 9.90
CA ARG A 152 26.07 -7.88 9.22
C ARG A 152 26.75 -6.52 9.13
N ARG A 153 26.17 -5.44 9.64
CA ARG A 153 26.76 -4.09 9.53
C ARG A 153 26.94 -3.37 10.86
N SER A 154 28.07 -3.64 11.51
CA SER A 154 28.73 -2.67 12.39
C SER A 154 29.41 -1.60 11.54
N GLY A 155 28.69 -0.55 11.11
CA GLY A 155 29.34 0.58 10.44
C GLY A 155 28.45 1.42 9.53
N ARG A 156 28.06 2.59 10.03
CA ARG A 156 27.66 3.82 9.31
C ARG A 156 26.73 3.68 8.09
N SER A 157 25.42 3.83 8.35
CA SER A 157 24.53 4.61 7.49
C SER A 157 23.52 5.36 8.36
N ARG A 158 23.61 6.69 8.41
CA ARG A 158 22.60 7.58 9.02
C ARG A 158 21.41 7.69 8.05
N GLY A 159 20.63 6.62 7.91
CA GLY A 159 19.24 6.69 7.50
C GLY A 159 18.39 6.88 8.75
N ALA A 160 17.34 7.69 8.71
CA ALA A 160 16.42 7.80 9.83
C ALA A 160 15.94 6.39 10.21
N ASP A 161 16.12 6.04 11.49
CA ASP A 161 15.85 4.73 12.08
C ASP A 161 14.34 4.43 11.97
N ARG A 162 13.87 3.98 10.80
CA ARG A 162 12.47 3.57 10.59
C ARG A 162 12.28 2.31 11.40
N ASP A 163 11.42 2.37 12.43
CA ASP A 163 11.11 1.20 13.24
C ASP A 163 10.81 0.02 12.31
N PRO A 164 11.56 -1.09 12.40
CA PRO A 164 11.36 -2.20 11.50
C PRO A 164 9.96 -2.76 11.71
N ILE A 165 9.14 -2.80 10.66
CA ILE A 165 7.92 -3.60 10.67
C ILE A 165 8.37 -5.06 10.62
N THR A 166 8.34 -5.74 11.77
CA THR A 166 8.63 -7.17 11.81
C THR A 166 7.47 -7.98 11.21
N PRO A 167 7.70 -9.24 10.80
CA PRO A 167 6.62 -10.13 10.37
C PRO A 167 5.46 -10.25 11.38
N GLU A 168 5.77 -10.25 12.68
CA GLU A 168 4.77 -10.31 13.76
C GLU A 168 3.93 -9.03 13.82
N MET A 169 4.56 -7.86 13.66
CA MET A 169 3.86 -6.58 13.59
C MET A 169 2.93 -6.51 12.38
N TYR A 170 3.38 -7.00 11.23
CA TYR A 170 2.56 -7.12 10.04
C TYR A 170 1.36 -8.04 10.27
N ALA A 171 1.59 -9.26 10.75
CA ALA A 171 0.53 -10.23 11.02
C ALA A 171 -0.50 -9.68 12.03
N ARG A 172 -0.05 -8.90 13.02
CA ARG A 172 -0.93 -8.21 13.96
C ARG A 172 -1.79 -7.15 13.27
N CYS A 173 -1.20 -6.26 12.47
CA CYS A 173 -1.96 -5.24 11.74
C CYS A 173 -2.98 -5.87 10.78
N TYR A 174 -2.55 -6.86 10.00
CA TYR A 174 -3.42 -7.57 9.06
C TYR A 174 -4.61 -8.23 9.77
N ARG A 175 -4.37 -8.90 10.92
CA ARG A 175 -5.44 -9.54 11.70
C ARG A 175 -6.47 -8.52 12.17
N LEU A 176 -6.03 -7.38 12.71
CA LEU A 176 -6.93 -6.31 13.15
C LEU A 176 -7.75 -5.76 11.98
N CYS A 177 -7.13 -5.48 10.84
CA CYS A 177 -7.84 -5.01 9.65
C CYS A 177 -8.88 -6.05 9.17
N ARG A 178 -8.52 -7.33 9.13
CA ARG A 178 -9.43 -8.42 8.74
C ARG A 178 -10.62 -8.52 9.69
N GLU A 179 -10.40 -8.49 11.00
CA GLU A 179 -11.47 -8.50 12.01
C GLU A 179 -12.40 -7.30 11.84
N ALA A 180 -11.86 -6.10 11.64
CA ALA A 180 -12.66 -4.89 11.45
C ALA A 180 -13.48 -4.88 10.16
N ILE A 181 -12.97 -5.49 9.08
CA ILE A 181 -13.68 -5.62 7.79
C ILE A 181 -14.85 -6.60 7.90
N HIS A 182 -14.72 -7.64 8.73
CA HIS A 182 -15.75 -8.67 8.92
C HIS A 182 -16.69 -8.43 10.12
N ALA A 183 -16.50 -7.33 10.85
CA ALA A 183 -17.37 -6.90 11.95
C ALA A 183 -18.54 -6.06 11.43
#